data_AF-A0A921HHR0-F1
#
_entry.id   AF-A0A921HHR0-F1
#
_cell.length_a   1.000
_cell.length_b   1.000
_cell.length_c   1.000
_cell.angle_alpha   90.00
_cell.angle_beta   90.00
_cell.angle_gamma   90.00
#
_symmetry.space_group_name_H-M   'P 1'
#
loop_
_entity.id
_entity.type
_entity.pdbx_description
1 polymer ?
#
loop_
_entity_poly.entity_id
_entity_poly.type
_entity_poly.pdbx_seq_one_letter_code
_entity_poly.pdbx_strand_id
1 'polypeptide(L)'
;METPTKENTLYLPIKQVYFDQIIAGTKKEEYREIKEGITANRYLLKDRNGKYVLNPDVTQPNKEYFIDDYNNGNFPFLPKPYKYLYIAVGYAKERDTALVEVDGYRFIPNMIRADLYAFWQIAFHLGKIIEVHRK
;
A
#
# COMPACT_ATOMS: atom_id res chain seq x y z
N MET A 1 -3.79 -21.16 -0.37
CA MET A 1 -3.29 -19.77 -0.29
C MET A 1 -1.78 -19.83 -0.38
N GLU A 2 -1.13 -18.88 -1.07
CA GLU A 2 0.33 -18.82 -1.12
C GLU A 2 0.93 -18.62 0.28
N THR A 3 2.15 -19.05 0.52
CA THR A 3 2.79 -18.83 1.83
C THR A 3 3.37 -17.41 1.91
N PRO A 4 3.31 -16.73 3.06
CA PRO A 4 3.98 -15.44 3.26
C PRO A 4 5.50 -15.54 3.06
N THR A 5 6.06 -14.63 2.27
CA THR A 5 7.49 -14.42 2.01
C THR A 5 7.85 -12.94 2.16
N LYS A 6 9.15 -12.61 2.13
CA LYS A 6 9.61 -11.21 2.19
C LYS A 6 9.13 -10.38 1.00
N GLU A 7 8.95 -11.01 -0.15
CA GLU A 7 8.59 -10.36 -1.42
C GLU A 7 7.10 -10.08 -1.51
N ASN A 8 6.26 -11.00 -1.00
CA ASN A 8 4.80 -10.87 -1.03
C ASN A 8 4.18 -10.33 0.27
N THR A 9 5.00 -10.07 1.31
CA THR A 9 4.55 -9.56 2.61
C THR A 9 5.14 -8.18 2.91
N LEU A 10 4.27 -7.20 3.14
CA LEU A 10 4.67 -5.85 3.51
C LEU A 10 4.65 -5.67 5.04
N TYR A 11 5.81 -5.37 5.63
CA TYR A 11 5.92 -5.01 7.04
C TYR A 11 5.48 -3.56 7.29
N LEU A 12 4.55 -3.35 8.23
CA LEU A 12 3.97 -2.06 8.57
C LEU A 12 3.85 -1.84 10.09
N PRO A 13 4.56 -0.85 10.64
CA PRO A 13 4.24 -0.31 11.96
C PRO A 13 2.90 0.43 11.91
N ILE A 14 2.03 0.17 12.90
CA ILE A 14 0.74 0.85 13.07
C ILE A 14 0.50 1.25 14.54
N LYS A 15 -0.47 2.13 14.76
CA LYS A 15 -0.94 2.50 16.10
C LYS A 15 -1.82 1.38 16.68
N GLN A 16 -1.79 1.21 18.00
CA GLN A 16 -2.61 0.23 18.73
C GLN A 16 -4.10 0.30 18.35
N VAL A 17 -4.66 1.51 18.31
CA VAL A 17 -6.08 1.71 17.95
C VAL A 17 -6.44 1.11 16.58
N TYR A 18 -5.56 1.22 15.58
CA TYR A 18 -5.81 0.64 14.25
C TYR A 18 -5.59 -0.86 14.25
N PHE A 19 -4.61 -1.35 15.01
CA PHE A 19 -4.41 -2.79 15.20
C PHE A 19 -5.68 -3.44 15.76
N ASP A 20 -6.21 -2.91 16.86
CA ASP A 20 -7.39 -3.46 17.50
C ASP A 20 -8.64 -3.39 16.61
N GLN A 21 -8.80 -2.31 15.83
CA GLN A 21 -9.86 -2.21 14.83
C GLN A 21 -9.73 -3.23 13.69
N ILE A 22 -8.51 -3.56 13.28
CA ILE A 22 -8.25 -4.60 12.26
C ILE A 22 -8.59 -5.97 12.83
N ILE A 23 -8.13 -6.28 14.05
CA ILE A 23 -8.42 -7.56 14.71
C ILE A 23 -9.93 -7.74 14.98
N ALA A 24 -10.61 -6.67 15.40
CA ALA A 24 -12.07 -6.66 15.55
C ALA A 24 -12.82 -6.70 14.21
N GLY A 25 -12.12 -6.56 13.08
CA GLY A 25 -12.70 -6.54 11.75
C GLY A 25 -13.49 -5.28 11.41
N THR A 26 -13.44 -4.22 12.23
CA THR A 26 -14.13 -2.95 11.98
C THR A 26 -13.38 -2.04 11.01
N LYS A 27 -12.06 -2.20 10.91
CA LYS A 27 -11.23 -1.53 9.88
C LYS A 27 -10.94 -2.52 8.76
N LYS A 28 -11.36 -2.18 7.54
CA LYS A 28 -11.27 -3.03 6.34
C LYS A 28 -10.20 -2.60 5.33
N GLU A 29 -9.60 -1.43 5.53
CA GLU A 29 -8.56 -0.91 4.65
C GLU A 29 -7.40 -0.35 5.48
N GLU A 30 -6.17 -0.53 5.01
CA GLU A 30 -4.96 0.11 5.54
C GLU A 30 -4.41 1.12 4.52
N TYR A 31 -4.29 2.38 4.94
CA TYR A 31 -3.92 3.49 4.05
C TYR A 31 -2.44 3.84 4.19
N ARG A 32 -1.76 4.07 3.07
CA ARG A 32 -0.38 4.56 3.05
C ARG A 32 -0.21 5.65 2.00
N GLU A 33 0.46 6.74 2.40
CA GLU A 33 0.85 7.81 1.48
C GLU A 33 1.92 7.30 0.52
N ILE A 34 1.77 7.64 -0.76
CA ILE A 34 2.74 7.40 -1.82
C ILE A 34 3.44 8.71 -2.09
N LYS A 35 4.71 8.79 -1.68
CA LYS A 35 5.55 9.97 -1.85
C LYS A 35 6.87 9.59 -2.49
N GLU A 36 7.20 10.27 -3.58
CA GLU A 36 8.46 10.08 -4.31
C GLU A 36 9.66 10.26 -3.39
N GLY A 37 10.68 9.42 -3.55
CA GLY A 37 11.87 9.41 -2.70
C GLY A 37 11.68 8.99 -1.24
N ILE A 38 10.46 8.82 -0.74
CA ILE A 38 10.19 8.47 0.67
C ILE A 38 9.51 7.10 0.80
N THR A 39 8.29 6.96 0.29
CA THR A 39 7.47 5.75 0.49
C THR A 39 7.12 5.03 -0.80
N ALA A 40 7.21 5.69 -1.96
CA ALA A 40 6.84 5.12 -3.26
C ALA A 40 7.53 3.77 -3.55
N ASN A 41 8.84 3.69 -3.31
CA ASN A 41 9.63 2.45 -3.47
C ASN A 41 9.11 1.26 -2.67
N ARG A 42 8.36 1.50 -1.59
CA ARG A 42 7.77 0.45 -0.77
C ARG A 42 6.50 -0.12 -1.39
N TYR A 43 5.75 0.69 -2.13
CA TYR A 43 4.39 0.33 -2.57
C TYR A 43 4.28 0.11 -4.07
N LEU A 44 5.16 0.69 -4.87
CA LEU A 44 5.09 0.64 -6.34
C LEU A 44 6.02 -0.42 -6.90
N LEU A 45 5.53 -1.12 -7.93
CA LEU A 45 6.29 -2.12 -8.66
C LEU A 45 7.38 -1.44 -9.47
N LYS A 46 8.57 -2.03 -9.48
CA LYS A 46 9.69 -1.60 -10.32
C LYS A 46 10.09 -2.69 -11.29
N ASP A 47 10.50 -2.28 -12.48
CA ASP A 47 11.11 -3.16 -13.46
C ASP A 47 12.57 -3.50 -13.08
N ARG A 48 13.22 -4.29 -13.95
CA ARG A 48 14.62 -4.71 -13.78
C ARG A 48 15.62 -3.55 -13.80
N ASN A 49 15.24 -2.39 -14.34
CA ASN A 49 16.06 -1.19 -14.42
C ASN A 49 15.79 -0.25 -13.24
N GLY A 50 14.90 -0.61 -12.31
CA GLY A 50 14.55 0.20 -11.15
C GLY A 50 13.55 1.33 -11.44
N LYS A 51 12.93 1.36 -12.63
CA LYS A 51 11.88 2.31 -13.00
C LYS A 51 10.52 1.78 -12.56
N TYR A 52 9.62 2.67 -12.12
CA TYR A 52 8.26 2.27 -11.76
C TYR A 52 7.51 1.77 -13.00
N VAL A 53 6.78 0.67 -12.83
CA VAL A 53 5.99 0.07 -13.91
C VAL A 53 4.69 0.87 -14.09
N LEU A 54 4.46 1.35 -15.30
CA LEU A 54 3.23 2.07 -15.66
C LEU A 54 2.02 1.14 -15.68
N ASN A 55 0.86 1.65 -15.30
CA ASN A 55 -0.42 0.98 -15.47
C ASN A 55 -0.90 1.17 -16.93
N PRO A 56 -0.89 0.11 -17.76
CA PRO A 56 -1.21 0.24 -19.19
C PRO A 56 -2.65 0.68 -19.45
N ASP A 57 -3.57 0.47 -18.50
CA ASP A 57 -4.99 0.80 -18.67
C ASP A 57 -5.25 2.31 -18.62
N VAL A 58 -4.34 3.07 -18.01
CA VAL A 58 -4.53 4.50 -17.72
C VAL A 58 -3.33 5.37 -18.13
N THR A 59 -2.37 4.78 -18.85
CA THR A 59 -1.17 5.47 -19.33
C THR A 59 -1.02 5.37 -20.84
N GLN A 60 -0.17 6.22 -21.40
CA GLN A 60 0.08 6.30 -22.84
C GLN A 60 1.56 6.04 -23.11
N PRO A 61 1.94 5.26 -24.15
CA PRO A 61 3.34 4.86 -24.38
C PRO A 61 4.36 6.00 -24.52
N ASN A 62 3.93 7.18 -24.97
CA ASN A 62 4.81 8.32 -25.27
C ASN A 62 4.67 9.48 -24.30
N LYS A 63 3.96 9.28 -23.18
CA LYS A 63 3.82 10.30 -22.14
C LYS A 63 4.64 9.88 -20.93
N GLU A 64 5.44 10.82 -20.41
CA GLU A 64 6.08 10.65 -19.12
C GLU A 64 5.05 10.88 -18.00
N TYR A 65 5.14 10.07 -16.95
CA TYR A 65 4.26 10.15 -15.80
C TYR A 65 5.07 10.31 -14.53
N PHE A 66 4.53 11.09 -13.59
CA PHE A 66 5.11 11.35 -12.28
C PHE A 66 4.16 10.88 -11.18
N ILE A 67 4.70 10.65 -9.97
CA ILE A 67 3.91 10.13 -8.85
C ILE A 67 2.77 11.09 -8.47
N ASP A 68 2.98 12.39 -8.61
CA ASP A 68 1.99 13.41 -8.29
C ASP A 68 1.02 13.71 -9.44
N ASP A 69 1.14 13.07 -10.60
CA ASP A 69 0.18 13.27 -11.69
C ASP A 69 -1.22 12.86 -11.25
N TYR A 70 -2.18 13.78 -11.38
CA TYR A 70 -3.58 13.49 -11.09
C TYR A 70 -4.19 12.55 -12.14
N ASN A 71 -3.83 12.73 -13.41
CA ASN A 71 -4.21 11.86 -14.53
C ASN A 71 -5.72 11.49 -14.52
N ASN A 72 -6.56 12.51 -14.38
CA ASN A 72 -8.02 12.39 -14.29
C ASN A 72 -8.49 11.42 -13.19
N GLY A 73 -7.79 11.39 -12.05
CA GLY A 73 -8.09 10.51 -10.93
C GLY A 73 -7.55 9.08 -11.07
N ASN A 74 -6.73 8.79 -12.09
CA ASN A 74 -6.16 7.47 -12.31
C ASN A 74 -4.66 7.44 -12.02
N PHE A 75 -4.26 6.77 -10.94
CA PHE A 75 -2.85 6.68 -10.59
C PHE A 75 -2.05 5.91 -11.67
N PRO A 76 -0.93 6.45 -12.18
CA PRO A 76 -0.29 5.94 -13.39
C PRO A 76 0.62 4.73 -13.19
N PHE A 77 0.85 4.26 -11.96
CA PHE A 77 1.79 3.16 -11.68
C PHE A 77 1.12 1.96 -11.03
N LEU A 78 1.64 0.77 -11.30
CA LEU A 78 1.19 -0.47 -10.67
C LEU A 78 1.76 -0.62 -9.26
N PRO A 79 0.98 -1.09 -8.28
CA PRO A 79 1.51 -1.43 -6.97
C PRO A 79 2.28 -2.74 -7.00
N LYS A 80 3.13 -2.94 -5.99
CA LYS A 80 3.68 -4.26 -5.71
C LYS A 80 2.53 -5.22 -5.35
N PRO A 81 2.56 -6.46 -5.84
CA PRO A 81 1.48 -7.42 -5.65
C PRO A 81 1.56 -8.10 -4.28
N TYR A 82 1.57 -7.30 -3.20
CA TYR A 82 1.55 -7.82 -1.84
C TYR A 82 0.30 -8.67 -1.61
N LYS A 83 0.50 -9.85 -1.02
CA LYS A 83 -0.55 -10.79 -0.61
C LYS A 83 -0.82 -10.72 0.89
N TYR A 84 0.13 -10.16 1.64
CA TYR A 84 0.05 -10.07 3.09
C TYR A 84 0.57 -8.73 3.60
N LEU A 85 -0.01 -8.28 4.71
CA LEU A 85 0.55 -7.27 5.59
C LEU A 85 0.98 -7.94 6.88
N TYR A 86 2.25 -7.75 7.27
CA TYR A 86 2.69 -8.00 8.62
C TYR A 86 2.61 -6.69 9.40
N ILE A 87 1.59 -6.56 10.23
CA ILE A 87 1.36 -5.36 11.04
C ILE A 87 1.94 -5.53 12.44
N ALA A 88 2.59 -4.49 12.94
CA ALA A 88 3.20 -4.49 14.27
C ALA A 88 2.89 -3.19 15.01
N VAL A 89 2.49 -3.29 16.28
CA VAL A 89 2.19 -2.09 17.09
C VAL A 89 3.47 -1.40 17.53
N GLY A 90 3.66 -0.15 17.09
CA GLY A 90 4.82 0.66 17.48
C GLY A 90 6.17 -0.01 17.18
N TYR A 91 7.16 0.26 18.02
CA TYR A 91 8.57 -0.17 17.82
C TYR A 91 9.18 -0.88 19.04
N ALA A 92 8.37 -1.26 20.04
CA ALA A 92 8.84 -2.02 21.18
C ALA A 92 9.30 -3.43 20.77
N LYS A 93 10.23 -4.04 21.53
CA LYS A 93 10.69 -5.42 21.31
C LYS A 93 9.53 -6.42 21.45
N GLU A 94 8.78 -6.29 22.54
CA GLU A 94 7.56 -7.06 22.80
C GLU A 94 6.37 -6.18 22.43
N ARG A 95 5.58 -6.67 21.47
CA ARG A 95 4.47 -5.91 20.88
C ARG A 95 3.48 -6.84 20.20
N ASP A 96 2.26 -6.34 20.10
CA ASP A 96 1.23 -7.01 19.32
C ASP A 96 1.61 -7.00 17.84
N THR A 97 1.46 -8.15 17.19
CA THR A 97 1.66 -8.31 15.75
C THR A 97 0.57 -9.17 15.15
N ALA A 98 0.33 -8.99 13.86
CA ALA A 98 -0.59 -9.83 13.13
C ALA A 98 -0.16 -9.94 11.67
N LEU A 99 -0.50 -11.08 11.08
CA LEU A 99 -0.40 -11.32 9.66
C LEU A 99 -1.80 -11.28 9.07
N VAL A 100 -2.01 -10.40 8.10
CA VAL A 100 -3.32 -10.14 7.49
C VAL A 100 -3.22 -10.30 5.99
N GLU A 101 -4.18 -10.99 5.38
CA GLU A 101 -4.30 -11.11 3.93
C GLU A 101 -4.62 -9.77 3.28
N VAL A 102 -4.10 -9.56 2.06
CA VAL A 102 -4.48 -8.46 1.17
C VAL A 102 -5.22 -9.06 -0.01
N ASP A 103 -6.51 -8.72 -0.15
CA ASP A 103 -7.38 -9.21 -1.22
C ASP A 103 -7.64 -8.18 -2.32
N GLY A 104 -7.14 -6.95 -2.15
CA GLY A 104 -7.26 -5.89 -3.14
C GLY A 104 -6.58 -4.60 -2.74
N TYR A 105 -6.67 -3.61 -3.61
CA TYR A 105 -6.21 -2.26 -3.36
C TYR A 105 -6.99 -1.24 -4.19
N ARG A 106 -6.87 0.03 -3.80
CA ARG A 106 -7.23 1.17 -4.66
C ARG A 106 -6.32 2.36 -4.38
N PHE A 107 -6.16 3.22 -5.39
CA PHE A 107 -5.47 4.49 -5.24
C PHE A 107 -6.46 5.61 -4.97
N ILE A 108 -6.08 6.55 -4.11
CA ILE A 108 -6.91 7.66 -3.67
C ILE A 108 -6.15 8.96 -3.93
N PRO A 109 -6.65 9.84 -4.80
CA PRO A 109 -6.08 11.17 -4.96
C PRO A 109 -6.55 12.06 -3.79
N ASN A 110 -5.62 12.75 -3.15
CA ASN A 110 -5.89 13.79 -2.16
C ASN A 110 -5.29 15.12 -2.62
N MET A 111 -5.76 16.23 -2.05
CA MET A 111 -5.21 17.57 -2.30
C MET A 111 -5.01 17.86 -3.81
N ILE A 112 -6.04 17.62 -4.61
CA ILE A 112 -6.00 17.84 -6.06
C ILE A 112 -5.73 19.33 -6.33
N ARG A 113 -4.81 19.61 -7.26
CA ARG A 113 -4.41 20.97 -7.66
C ARG A 113 -4.51 21.14 -9.17
N ALA A 114 -5.32 22.11 -9.58
CA ALA A 114 -5.52 22.52 -10.97
C ALA A 114 -5.89 21.36 -11.92
N ASP A 115 -6.45 20.27 -11.39
CA ASP A 115 -6.70 19.02 -12.12
C ASP A 115 -5.46 18.41 -12.80
N LEU A 116 -4.28 18.78 -12.31
CA LEU A 116 -2.98 18.32 -12.82
C LEU A 116 -2.24 17.47 -11.80
N TYR A 117 -2.31 17.82 -10.51
CA TYR A 117 -1.53 17.17 -9.45
C TYR A 117 -2.40 16.63 -8.33
N ALA A 118 -1.97 15.53 -7.69
CA ALA A 118 -2.58 14.97 -6.49
C ALA A 118 -1.54 14.31 -5.57
N PHE A 119 -1.87 14.30 -4.29
CA PHE A 119 -1.15 13.54 -3.26
C PHE A 119 -1.82 12.18 -3.12
N TRP A 120 -1.09 11.13 -3.48
CA TRP A 120 -1.68 9.81 -3.60
C TRP A 120 -1.56 8.99 -2.32
N GLN A 121 -2.60 8.21 -2.06
CA GLN A 121 -2.56 7.12 -1.09
C GLN A 121 -2.91 5.80 -1.78
N ILE A 122 -2.30 4.72 -1.34
CA ILE A 122 -2.79 3.36 -1.57
C ILE A 122 -3.60 2.92 -0.35
N ALA A 123 -4.80 2.39 -0.59
CA ALA A 123 -5.58 1.67 0.38
C ALA A 123 -5.46 0.18 0.09
N PHE A 124 -4.85 -0.59 0.98
CA PHE A 124 -4.84 -2.05 0.91
C PHE A 124 -6.12 -2.58 1.54
N HIS A 125 -6.88 -3.38 0.82
CA HIS A 125 -8.04 -4.06 1.36
C HIS A 125 -7.58 -5.21 2.25
N LEU A 126 -8.18 -5.33 3.43
CA LEU A 126 -7.81 -6.29 4.46
C LEU A 126 -8.75 -7.49 4.40
N GLY A 127 -8.18 -8.63 4.04
CA GLY A 127 -8.86 -9.92 4.00
C GLY A 127 -8.84 -10.62 5.37
N LYS A 128 -8.55 -11.92 5.36
CA LYS A 128 -8.53 -12.74 6.58
C LYS A 128 -7.33 -12.40 7.46
N ILE A 129 -7.56 -12.46 8.77
CA ILE A 129 -6.48 -12.50 9.76
C ILE A 129 -5.93 -13.92 9.76
N ILE A 130 -4.64 -14.07 9.48
CA ILE A 130 -3.95 -15.36 9.37
C ILE A 130 -3.35 -15.73 10.71
N GLU A 131 -2.67 -14.78 11.36
CA GLU A 131 -2.02 -14.98 12.66
C GLU A 131 -2.16 -13.71 13.50
N VAL A 132 -2.27 -13.89 14.82
CA VAL A 132 -2.24 -12.81 15.81
C VAL A 132 -1.32 -13.22 16.96
N HIS A 133 -0.42 -12.32 17.32
CA HIS A 133 0.40 -12.42 18.51
C HIS A 133 0.10 -11.21 19.39
N ARG A 134 -0.17 -11.46 20.67
CA ARG A 134 -0.34 -10.43 21.70
C ARG A 134 0.86 -10.51 22.64
N LYS A 135 1.38 -9.34 23.02
CA LYS A 135 2.42 -9.22 24.05
C LYS A 135 1.92 -9.65 25.43
#